data_AF-A0A1T4ZI99-F1
#
_entry.id   AF-A0A1T4ZI99-F1
#
_cell.length_a   1.000
_cell.length_b   1.000
_cell.length_c   1.000
_cell.angle_alpha   90.00
_cell.angle_beta   90.00
_cell.angle_gamma   90.00
#
_symmetry.space_group_name_H-M   'P 1'
#
loop_
_entity.id
_entity.type
_entity.pdbx_description
1 polymer ?
#
loop_
_entity_poly.entity_id
_entity_poly.type
_entity_poly.pdbx_seq_one_letter_code
_entity_poly.pdbx_strand_id
1 'polypeptide(L)'
;MYTYQLRLEGDILKVGFNRIQPAQGDQIVRDAFEQLEQMIASGEISGGSGVLKIDGPQSVPVAYVIAHRLAHLYEAIAVLDPKIGSKGCKTYIVTMTHGSSNYQIGDLICSQESQIELSKIKVVLCGPPRSGKSCLREGLKTAILGILGAPYPYIITACQDGEGAWYQKTYASNQSLAENIKPANKGDITPEFAQAAAQWVRSANQLINIIDVGGKMSDQNQTIMAEATHAVILAGNPTQIPEWTKFCQNLGLKVIAEIYSDYQGTRDEITFQKDWVGFIPETAFDFPFLKGSIHYLKRGEDFSNRPMITALANLLVKLTKF
;
A
#
# COMPACT_ATOMS: atom_id res chain seq x y z
N MET A 1 13.08 -4.83 -23.16
CA MET A 1 12.41 -4.03 -22.11
C MET A 1 12.60 -4.78 -20.80
N TYR A 2 13.09 -4.13 -19.76
CA TYR A 2 13.39 -4.81 -18.50
C TYR A 2 12.14 -5.01 -17.64
N THR A 3 12.09 -6.11 -16.89
CA THR A 3 11.00 -6.47 -15.95
C THR A 3 11.13 -5.75 -14.60
N TYR A 4 12.29 -5.15 -14.35
CA TYR A 4 12.54 -4.19 -13.28
C TYR A 4 12.98 -2.86 -13.89
N GLN A 5 12.76 -1.74 -13.21
CA GLN A 5 13.10 -0.41 -13.70
C GLN A 5 13.95 0.31 -12.66
N LEU A 6 15.04 0.90 -13.15
CA LEU A 6 15.96 1.73 -12.36
C LEU A 6 16.09 3.09 -13.04
N ARG A 7 16.07 4.17 -12.25
CA ARG A 7 16.33 5.52 -12.73
C ARG A 7 17.01 6.34 -11.64
N LEU A 8 18.13 6.97 -11.96
CA LEU A 8 18.79 7.87 -11.02
C LEU A 8 18.25 9.30 -11.16
N GLU A 9 17.86 9.91 -10.03
CA GLU A 9 17.41 11.29 -9.91
C GLU A 9 18.22 12.00 -8.83
N GLY A 10 19.31 12.67 -9.23
CA GLY A 10 20.25 13.23 -8.28
C GLY A 10 20.89 12.13 -7.42
N ASP A 11 20.65 12.16 -6.11
CA ASP A 11 21.12 11.18 -5.14
C ASP A 11 20.05 10.13 -4.77
N ILE A 12 18.99 10.00 -5.58
CA ILE A 12 17.89 9.05 -5.38
C ILE A 12 17.83 8.06 -6.55
N LEU A 13 18.08 6.79 -6.27
CA LEU A 13 17.80 5.68 -7.18
C LEU A 13 16.32 5.30 -7.04
N LYS A 14 15.51 5.67 -8.03
CA LYS A 14 14.12 5.21 -8.17
C LYS A 14 14.10 3.78 -8.66
N VAL A 15 13.37 2.92 -7.98
CA VAL A 15 13.31 1.49 -8.28
C VAL A 15 11.87 0.99 -8.37
N GLY A 16 11.58 0.01 -9.22
CA GLY A 16 10.24 -0.55 -9.28
C GLY A 16 10.04 -1.69 -10.29
N PHE A 17 8.99 -2.47 -10.06
CA PHE A 17 8.59 -3.54 -10.97
C PHE A 17 7.98 -2.96 -12.25
N ASN A 18 8.39 -3.46 -13.42
CA ASN A 18 7.71 -3.18 -14.66
C ASN A 18 6.34 -3.87 -14.65
N ARG A 19 5.27 -3.06 -14.69
CA ARG A 19 3.89 -3.55 -14.58
C ARG A 19 3.30 -4.02 -15.90
N ILE A 20 3.95 -3.69 -17.03
CA ILE A 20 3.52 -4.10 -18.37
C ILE A 20 3.98 -5.53 -18.68
N GLN A 21 5.11 -5.94 -18.10
CA GLN A 21 5.71 -7.26 -18.33
C GLN A 21 5.93 -7.98 -17.00
N PRO A 22 4.91 -8.69 -16.47
CA PRO A 22 5.04 -9.49 -15.26
C PRO A 22 6.13 -10.55 -15.44
N ALA A 23 6.94 -10.75 -14.40
CA ALA A 23 8.04 -11.69 -14.44
C ALA A 23 8.26 -12.37 -13.09
N GLN A 24 8.92 -13.53 -13.14
CA GLN A 24 9.32 -14.26 -11.94
C GLN A 24 10.55 -13.62 -11.30
N GLY A 25 10.77 -13.94 -10.02
CA GLY A 25 11.82 -13.31 -9.22
C GLY A 25 13.23 -13.48 -9.81
N ASP A 26 13.50 -14.60 -10.48
CA ASP A 26 14.79 -14.87 -11.13
C ASP A 26 15.04 -13.91 -12.31
N GLN A 27 14.04 -13.65 -13.15
CA GLN A 27 14.17 -12.71 -14.26
C GLN A 27 14.29 -11.26 -13.76
N ILE A 28 13.49 -10.89 -12.76
CA ILE A 28 13.55 -9.55 -12.14
C ILE A 28 14.96 -9.27 -11.60
N VAL A 29 15.58 -10.27 -10.96
CA VAL A 29 16.95 -10.19 -10.42
C VAL A 29 17.99 -9.99 -11.53
N ARG A 30 17.90 -10.78 -12.62
CA ARG A 30 18.82 -10.64 -13.78
C ARG A 30 18.70 -9.26 -14.42
N ASP A 31 17.47 -8.79 -14.63
CA ASP A 31 17.20 -7.50 -15.26
C ASP A 31 17.66 -6.32 -14.39
N ALA A 32 17.50 -6.42 -13.07
CA ALA A 32 18.01 -5.41 -12.13
C ALA A 32 19.55 -5.37 -12.16
N PHE A 33 20.20 -6.53 -12.17
CA PHE A 33 21.66 -6.63 -12.26
C PHE A 33 22.17 -6.02 -13.57
N GLU A 34 21.59 -6.41 -14.72
CA GLU A 34 22.03 -5.94 -16.03
C GLU A 34 21.88 -4.42 -16.18
N GLN A 35 20.77 -3.84 -15.70
CA GLN A 35 20.61 -2.39 -15.72
C GLN A 35 21.64 -1.67 -14.83
N LEU A 36 21.92 -2.18 -13.63
CA LEU A 36 22.96 -1.60 -12.78
C LEU A 36 24.32 -1.62 -13.48
N GLU A 37 24.67 -2.71 -14.18
CA GLU A 37 25.91 -2.77 -14.96
C GLU A 37 25.96 -1.68 -16.02
N GLN A 38 24.87 -1.48 -16.75
CA GLN A 38 24.80 -0.47 -17.80
C GLN A 38 24.89 0.94 -17.23
N MET A 39 24.21 1.23 -16.11
CA MET A 39 24.27 2.53 -15.43
C MET A 39 25.66 2.83 -14.87
N ILE A 40 26.35 1.82 -14.32
CA ILE A 40 27.72 1.96 -13.82
C ILE A 40 28.70 2.15 -15.00
N ALA A 41 28.62 1.31 -16.03
CA ALA A 41 29.52 1.35 -17.17
C ALA A 41 29.39 2.63 -18.01
N SER A 42 28.18 3.21 -18.08
CA SER A 42 27.94 4.50 -18.73
C SER A 42 28.34 5.71 -17.88
N GLY A 43 28.64 5.51 -16.59
CA GLY A 43 28.98 6.56 -15.64
C GLY A 43 27.76 7.32 -15.08
N GLU A 44 26.52 6.88 -15.38
CA GLU A 44 25.31 7.42 -14.73
C GLU A 44 25.37 7.21 -13.22
N ILE A 45 25.79 6.01 -12.79
CA ILE A 45 26.15 5.71 -11.40
C ILE A 45 27.68 5.77 -11.28
N SER A 46 28.18 6.92 -10.88
CA SER A 46 29.62 7.16 -10.69
C SER A 46 30.15 6.76 -9.30
N GLY A 47 29.25 6.55 -8.33
CA GLY A 47 29.63 6.53 -6.92
C GLY A 47 30.07 7.90 -6.41
N GLY A 48 30.70 7.93 -5.23
CA GLY A 48 31.31 9.14 -4.66
C GLY A 48 31.12 9.29 -3.14
N SER A 49 31.65 10.39 -2.62
CA SER A 49 31.43 10.80 -1.22
C SER A 49 29.98 11.21 -1.03
N GLY A 50 29.23 10.46 -0.24
CA GLY A 50 27.82 10.75 0.05
C GLY A 50 26.94 9.52 0.17
N VAL A 51 25.65 9.77 0.29
CA VAL A 51 24.63 8.73 0.48
C VAL A 51 23.78 8.57 -0.78
N LEU A 52 23.64 7.34 -1.26
CA LEU A 52 22.63 7.00 -2.26
C LEU A 52 21.33 6.59 -1.55
N LYS A 53 20.22 7.22 -1.92
CA LYS A 53 18.88 6.89 -1.43
C LYS A 53 18.17 5.96 -2.41
N ILE A 54 17.61 4.86 -1.94
CA ILE A 54 16.78 3.94 -2.72
C ILE A 54 15.31 4.22 -2.41
N ASP A 55 14.53 4.57 -3.44
CA ASP A 55 13.11 4.92 -3.33
C ASP A 55 12.27 4.09 -4.31
N GLY A 56 11.43 3.22 -3.74
CA GLY A 56 10.44 2.46 -4.48
C GLY A 56 10.35 0.99 -4.07
N PRO A 57 9.37 0.25 -4.63
CA PRO A 57 9.16 -1.15 -4.29
C PRO A 57 10.27 -2.05 -4.86
N GLN A 58 10.79 -2.92 -4.01
CA GLN A 58 11.80 -3.92 -4.35
C GLN A 58 11.47 -5.26 -3.71
N SER A 59 11.84 -6.35 -4.37
CA SER A 59 11.84 -7.67 -3.74
C SER A 59 13.12 -7.83 -2.91
N VAL A 60 13.10 -8.75 -1.93
CA VAL A 60 14.29 -9.05 -1.11
C VAL A 60 15.50 -9.44 -1.98
N PRO A 61 15.37 -10.32 -3.00
CA PRO A 61 16.49 -10.63 -3.89
C PRO A 61 17.05 -9.43 -4.66
N VAL A 62 16.18 -8.51 -5.13
CA VAL A 62 16.63 -7.29 -5.81
C VAL A 62 17.40 -6.37 -4.86
N ALA A 63 16.96 -6.26 -3.61
CA ALA A 63 17.68 -5.48 -2.59
C ALA A 63 19.12 -6.00 -2.41
N TYR A 64 19.34 -7.32 -2.43
CA TYR A 64 20.68 -7.91 -2.38
C TYR A 64 21.51 -7.62 -3.63
N VAL A 65 20.91 -7.60 -4.82
CA VAL A 65 21.60 -7.22 -6.06
C VAL A 65 22.06 -5.77 -6.02
N ILE A 66 21.16 -4.86 -5.62
CA ILE A 66 21.48 -3.44 -5.48
C ILE A 66 22.58 -3.25 -4.43
N ALA A 67 22.45 -3.88 -3.27
CA ALA A 67 23.47 -3.86 -2.22
C ALA A 67 24.83 -4.36 -2.72
N HIS A 68 24.86 -5.52 -3.39
CA HIS A 68 26.08 -6.11 -3.93
C HIS A 68 26.79 -5.16 -4.91
N ARG A 69 26.04 -4.48 -5.78
CA ARG A 69 26.60 -3.63 -6.83
C ARG A 69 26.93 -2.21 -6.39
N LEU A 70 26.20 -1.65 -5.43
CA LEU A 70 26.33 -0.23 -5.11
C LEU A 70 27.07 0.04 -3.81
N ALA A 71 27.15 -0.92 -2.89
CA ALA A 71 27.68 -0.67 -1.54
C ALA A 71 29.16 -0.26 -1.51
N HIS A 72 29.93 -0.64 -2.52
CA HIS A 72 31.34 -0.27 -2.62
C HIS A 72 31.55 1.04 -3.39
N LEU A 73 30.49 1.63 -3.98
CA LEU A 73 30.55 2.85 -4.78
C LEU A 73 30.21 4.11 -3.98
N TYR A 74 29.44 3.98 -2.89
CA TYR A 74 28.98 5.10 -2.06
C TYR A 74 29.43 4.93 -0.61
N GLU A 75 29.60 6.04 0.10
CA GLU A 75 29.89 6.01 1.55
C GLU A 75 28.76 5.35 2.36
N ALA A 76 27.52 5.57 1.92
CA ALA A 76 26.34 4.98 2.53
C ALA A 76 25.23 4.72 1.52
N ILE A 77 24.39 3.73 1.83
CA ILE A 77 23.13 3.49 1.11
C ILE A 77 21.98 3.55 2.12
N ALA A 78 20.97 4.35 1.80
CA ALA A 78 19.77 4.50 2.62
C ALA A 78 18.52 4.07 1.85
N VAL A 79 17.62 3.33 2.50
CA VAL A 79 16.40 2.78 1.87
C VAL A 79 15.17 3.45 2.47
N LEU A 80 14.25 3.89 1.61
CA LEU A 80 12.99 4.48 2.05
C LEU A 80 12.16 3.48 2.85
N ASP A 81 11.75 3.86 4.07
CA ASP A 81 10.67 3.18 4.78
C ASP A 81 9.45 4.13 4.86
N PRO A 82 8.34 3.81 4.16
CA PRO A 82 7.15 4.65 4.18
C PRO A 82 6.46 4.79 5.54
N LYS A 83 6.74 3.92 6.52
CA LYS A 83 6.04 3.87 7.82
C LYS A 83 6.75 4.65 8.92
N ILE A 84 7.91 5.22 8.63
CA ILE A 84 8.67 6.00 9.59
C ILE A 84 8.85 7.43 9.09
N GLY A 85 9.19 8.32 10.03
CA GLY A 85 9.46 9.72 9.72
C GLY A 85 8.37 10.66 10.20
N SER A 86 8.51 11.91 9.78
CA SER A 86 7.62 13.01 10.13
C SER A 86 6.77 13.43 8.95
N LYS A 87 5.61 14.03 9.25
CA LYS A 87 4.68 14.53 8.23
C LYS A 87 5.40 15.45 7.24
N GLY A 88 5.17 15.21 5.96
CA GLY A 88 5.74 16.01 4.87
C GLY A 88 7.09 15.52 4.34
N CYS A 89 7.80 14.64 5.05
CA CYS A 89 9.12 14.18 4.65
C CYS A 89 9.13 12.70 4.23
N LYS A 90 10.08 12.34 3.36
CA LYS A 90 10.47 10.94 3.15
C LYS A 90 11.64 10.60 4.05
N THR A 91 11.54 9.49 4.76
CA THR A 91 12.58 9.05 5.69
C THR A 91 13.21 7.76 5.18
N TYR A 92 14.52 7.83 5.03
CA TYR A 92 15.36 6.73 4.57
C TYR A 92 16.16 6.20 5.75
N ILE A 93 16.29 4.89 5.87
CA ILE A 93 17.15 4.25 6.88
C ILE A 93 18.47 3.91 6.21
N VAL A 94 19.59 4.35 6.78
CA VAL A 94 20.92 3.90 6.35
C VAL A 94 21.04 2.39 6.62
N THR A 95 21.16 1.61 5.55
CA THR A 95 21.23 0.14 5.61
C THR A 95 22.64 -0.39 5.38
N MET A 96 23.49 0.41 4.74
CA MET A 96 24.87 0.05 4.42
C MET A 96 25.76 1.27 4.59
N THR A 97 26.96 1.05 5.12
CA THR A 97 28.03 2.05 5.18
C THR A 97 29.32 1.40 4.69
N HIS A 98 30.14 2.16 3.98
CA HIS A 98 31.42 1.69 3.46
C HIS A 98 32.52 2.69 3.82
N GLY A 99 33.02 2.55 5.06
CA GLY A 99 34.08 3.42 5.58
C GLY A 99 33.66 4.86 5.86
N SER A 100 32.37 5.15 5.96
CA SER A 100 31.88 6.50 6.25
C SER A 100 32.13 6.90 7.71
N SER A 101 32.62 8.13 7.92
CA SER A 101 32.63 8.79 9.23
C SER A 101 31.34 9.57 9.53
N ASN A 102 30.50 9.79 8.51
CA ASN A 102 29.36 10.71 8.56
C ASN A 102 28.02 9.97 8.74
N TYR A 103 27.98 8.68 8.44
CA TYR A 103 26.77 7.86 8.48
C TYR A 103 27.02 6.54 9.22
N GLN A 104 26.05 6.15 10.04
CA GLN A 104 26.00 4.87 10.75
C GLN A 104 24.81 4.05 10.29
N ILE A 105 24.93 2.72 10.37
CA ILE A 105 23.81 1.82 10.08
C ILE A 105 22.68 2.11 11.07
N GLY A 106 21.47 2.32 10.55
CA GLY A 106 20.28 2.68 11.33
C GLY A 106 20.01 4.18 11.38
N ASP A 107 20.91 5.04 10.90
CA ASP A 107 20.67 6.48 10.82
C ASP A 107 19.44 6.79 9.96
N LEU A 108 18.70 7.81 10.35
CA LEU A 108 17.52 8.28 9.63
C LEU A 108 17.85 9.53 8.82
N ILE A 109 17.67 9.45 7.51
CA ILE A 109 17.87 10.57 6.59
C ILE A 109 16.50 11.08 6.16
N CYS A 110 16.26 12.36 6.41
CA CYS A 110 15.01 13.03 6.10
C CYS A 110 15.18 13.84 4.81
N SER A 111 14.40 13.54 3.77
CA SER A 111 14.38 14.29 2.51
C SER A 111 13.10 15.13 2.42
N GLN A 112 13.28 16.45 2.36
CA GLN A 112 12.23 17.40 2.03
C GLN A 112 12.09 17.47 0.51
N GLU A 113 11.42 16.48 -0.08
CA GLU A 113 11.09 16.56 -1.50
C GLU A 113 10.02 17.63 -1.71
N SER A 114 10.21 18.50 -2.72
CA SER A 114 9.18 19.38 -3.25
C SER A 114 8.07 18.51 -3.84
N GLN A 115 7.09 18.16 -3.01
CA GLN A 115 5.96 17.37 -3.47
C GLN A 115 5.16 18.24 -4.42
N ILE A 116 5.07 17.81 -5.68
CA ILE A 116 3.96 18.18 -6.57
C ILE A 116 2.67 18.04 -5.75
N GLU A 117 1.70 18.94 -5.93
CA GLU A 117 0.38 18.98 -5.26
C GLU A 117 -0.46 17.70 -5.47
N LEU A 118 0.06 16.55 -5.05
CA LEU A 118 -0.60 15.26 -5.11
C LEU A 118 -1.03 14.91 -3.69
N SER A 119 -2.33 14.68 -3.52
CA SER A 119 -2.88 14.29 -2.24
C SER A 119 -2.48 12.88 -1.88
N LYS A 120 -1.98 12.74 -0.65
CA LYS A 120 -1.67 11.45 -0.04
C LYS A 120 -2.93 10.94 0.61
N ILE A 121 -3.55 9.94 -0.01
CA ILE A 121 -4.72 9.29 0.57
C ILE A 121 -4.31 8.13 1.47
N LYS A 122 -4.99 8.07 2.62
CA LYS A 122 -4.91 7.00 3.62
C LYS A 122 -6.30 6.42 3.75
N VAL A 123 -6.55 5.32 3.06
CA VAL A 123 -7.87 4.73 2.88
C VAL A 123 -7.97 3.47 3.74
N VAL A 124 -8.86 3.49 4.72
CA VAL A 124 -9.15 2.31 5.54
C VAL A 124 -10.15 1.41 4.82
N LEU A 125 -9.85 0.11 4.75
CA LEU A 125 -10.83 -0.93 4.40
C LEU A 125 -11.46 -1.45 5.70
N CYS A 126 -12.70 -1.04 5.97
CA CYS A 126 -13.40 -1.38 7.22
C CYS A 126 -14.73 -2.10 6.96
N GLY A 127 -15.38 -2.53 8.04
CA GLY A 127 -16.63 -3.27 8.01
C GLY A 127 -16.60 -4.56 8.83
N PRO A 128 -17.74 -5.22 9.01
CA PRO A 128 -17.90 -6.37 9.89
C PRO A 128 -16.93 -7.53 9.60
N PRO A 129 -16.70 -8.46 10.54
CA PRO A 129 -15.85 -9.62 10.29
C PRO A 129 -16.40 -10.46 9.11
N ARG A 130 -15.51 -11.16 8.40
CA ARG A 130 -15.87 -12.06 7.28
C ARG A 130 -16.60 -11.39 6.10
N SER A 131 -16.51 -10.06 5.96
CA SER A 131 -17.07 -9.34 4.81
C SER A 131 -16.25 -9.41 3.52
N GLY A 132 -15.10 -10.10 3.51
CA GLY A 132 -14.25 -10.19 2.31
C GLY A 132 -13.16 -9.11 2.19
N LYS A 133 -12.88 -8.33 3.25
CA LYS A 133 -11.87 -7.25 3.26
C LYS A 133 -10.51 -7.67 2.72
N SER A 134 -9.97 -8.81 3.17
CA SER A 134 -8.67 -9.31 2.70
C SER A 134 -8.69 -9.68 1.21
N CYS A 135 -9.83 -10.13 0.68
CA CYS A 135 -9.99 -10.39 -0.77
C CYS A 135 -10.06 -9.08 -1.55
N LEU A 136 -10.83 -8.10 -1.05
CA LEU A 136 -10.92 -6.77 -1.62
C LEU A 136 -9.54 -6.08 -1.65
N ARG A 137 -8.76 -6.18 -0.57
CA ARG A 137 -7.41 -5.61 -0.46
C ARG A 137 -6.48 -6.10 -1.57
N GLU A 138 -6.39 -7.40 -1.80
CA GLU A 138 -5.54 -7.96 -2.85
C GLU A 138 -6.08 -7.64 -4.25
N GLY A 139 -7.39 -7.78 -4.48
CA GLY A 139 -8.01 -7.42 -5.75
C GLY A 139 -7.77 -5.95 -6.11
N LEU A 140 -7.95 -5.05 -5.14
CA LEU A 140 -7.72 -3.61 -5.28
C LEU A 140 -6.25 -3.28 -5.53
N LYS A 141 -5.32 -3.92 -4.81
CA LYS A 141 -3.88 -3.78 -5.06
C LYS A 141 -3.54 -4.14 -6.50
N THR A 142 -3.97 -5.31 -6.96
CA THR A 142 -3.71 -5.78 -8.33
C THR A 142 -4.37 -4.89 -9.37
N ALA A 143 -5.61 -4.45 -9.15
CA ALA A 143 -6.33 -3.55 -10.04
C ALA A 143 -5.62 -2.19 -10.20
N ILE A 144 -5.18 -1.57 -9.09
CA ILE A 144 -4.42 -0.31 -9.14
C ILE A 144 -3.09 -0.51 -9.88
N LEU A 145 -2.38 -1.62 -9.63
CA LEU A 145 -1.14 -1.92 -10.34
C LEU A 145 -1.35 -2.08 -11.86
N GLY A 146 -2.53 -2.53 -12.29
CA GLY A 146 -2.92 -2.64 -13.70
C GLY A 146 -3.26 -1.31 -14.39
N ILE A 147 -3.47 -0.22 -13.63
CA ILE A 147 -3.73 1.11 -14.20
C ILE A 147 -2.40 1.75 -14.60
N LEU A 148 -2.26 2.07 -15.90
CA LEU A 148 -1.06 2.71 -16.43
C LEU A 148 -0.81 4.07 -15.74
N GLY A 149 0.41 4.25 -15.22
CA GLY A 149 0.81 5.48 -14.54
C GLY A 149 0.24 5.65 -13.12
N ALA A 150 -0.51 4.67 -12.59
CA ALA A 150 -1.00 4.74 -11.23
C ALA A 150 0.15 4.64 -10.20
N PRO A 151 0.08 5.39 -9.08
CA PRO A 151 1.03 5.23 -7.98
C PRO A 151 1.05 3.79 -7.45
N TYR A 152 2.17 3.39 -6.84
CA TYR A 152 2.21 2.09 -6.15
C TYR A 152 1.30 2.13 -4.92
N PRO A 153 0.31 1.22 -4.78
CA PRO A 153 -0.55 1.17 -3.61
C PRO A 153 0.19 0.52 -2.43
N TYR A 154 0.57 1.32 -1.44
CA TYR A 154 1.20 0.82 -0.23
C TYR A 154 0.15 0.22 0.70
N ILE A 155 0.42 -0.97 1.23
CA ILE A 155 -0.51 -1.68 2.12
C ILE A 155 0.05 -1.65 3.54
N ILE A 156 -0.77 -1.19 4.48
CA ILE A 156 -0.51 -1.28 5.92
C ILE A 156 -1.45 -2.35 6.48
N THR A 157 -0.89 -3.49 6.89
CA THR A 157 -1.62 -4.53 7.62
C THR A 157 -1.71 -4.11 9.09
N ALA A 158 -2.79 -3.43 9.45
CA ALA A 158 -3.07 -2.97 10.81
C ALA A 158 -4.05 -3.92 11.54
N CYS A 159 -3.94 -5.21 11.24
CA CYS A 159 -4.69 -6.28 11.88
C CYS A 159 -3.76 -7.44 12.24
N GLN A 160 -4.05 -8.13 13.34
CA GLN A 160 -3.32 -9.33 13.76
C GLN A 160 -4.16 -10.61 13.58
N ASP A 161 -4.88 -10.73 12.46
CA ASP A 161 -5.76 -11.88 12.22
C ASP A 161 -5.03 -13.15 11.72
N GLY A 162 -3.70 -13.09 11.67
CA GLY A 162 -2.82 -14.15 11.17
C GLY A 162 -2.74 -14.20 9.65
N GLU A 163 -3.41 -13.29 8.96
CA GLU A 163 -3.26 -13.08 7.53
C GLU A 163 -2.18 -12.03 7.27
N GLY A 164 -1.66 -12.01 6.05
CA GLY A 164 -0.69 -11.02 5.61
C GLY A 164 -0.62 -11.00 4.09
N ALA A 165 0.39 -10.33 3.54
CA ALA A 165 0.61 -10.28 2.09
C ALA A 165 0.86 -11.67 1.46
N TRP A 166 1.22 -12.68 2.28
CA TRP A 166 1.44 -14.06 1.85
C TRP A 166 0.14 -14.85 1.70
N TYR A 167 -0.87 -14.58 2.53
CA TYR A 167 -1.98 -15.52 2.78
C TYR A 167 -2.80 -15.83 1.53
N GLN A 168 -3.25 -14.81 0.78
CA GLN A 168 -4.08 -15.03 -0.41
C GLN A 168 -3.36 -15.81 -1.52
N LYS A 169 -2.09 -15.50 -1.75
CA LYS A 169 -1.27 -16.22 -2.75
C LYS A 169 -1.04 -17.67 -2.34
N THR A 170 -0.68 -17.89 -1.07
CA THR A 170 -0.52 -19.24 -0.55
C THR A 170 -1.82 -20.01 -0.62
N TYR A 171 -2.95 -19.40 -0.25
CA TYR A 171 -4.27 -20.03 -0.29
C TYR A 171 -4.66 -20.46 -1.71
N ALA A 172 -4.40 -19.62 -2.73
CA ALA A 172 -4.64 -19.97 -4.13
C ALA A 172 -3.83 -21.19 -4.59
N SER A 173 -2.58 -21.31 -4.14
CA SER A 173 -1.69 -22.43 -4.52
C SER A 173 -1.84 -23.68 -3.65
N ASN A 174 -2.15 -23.50 -2.37
CA ASN A 174 -2.15 -24.53 -1.33
C ASN A 174 -2.97 -24.05 -0.13
N GLN A 175 -4.28 -24.28 -0.21
CA GLN A 175 -5.24 -23.90 0.83
C GLN A 175 -4.87 -24.46 2.22
N SER A 176 -4.55 -25.76 2.30
CA SER A 176 -4.23 -26.40 3.59
C SER A 176 -3.01 -25.80 4.25
N LEU A 177 -1.96 -25.48 3.48
CA LEU A 177 -0.78 -24.79 4.01
C LEU A 177 -1.13 -23.40 4.57
N ALA A 178 -1.95 -22.64 3.85
CA ALA A 178 -2.36 -21.32 4.30
C ALA A 178 -3.15 -21.38 5.61
N GLU A 179 -4.09 -22.32 5.70
CA GLU A 179 -4.91 -22.55 6.89
C GLU A 179 -4.08 -23.04 8.08
N ASN A 180 -3.05 -23.86 7.84
CA ASN A 180 -2.16 -24.37 8.90
C ASN A 180 -1.21 -23.31 9.47
N ILE A 181 -0.71 -22.39 8.63
CA ILE A 181 0.26 -21.36 9.04
C ILE A 181 -0.43 -20.16 9.73
N LYS A 182 -1.69 -19.86 9.37
CA LYS A 182 -2.42 -18.70 9.86
C LYS A 182 -2.50 -18.62 11.40
N PRO A 183 -2.83 -19.68 12.15
CA PRO A 183 -2.87 -19.62 13.61
C PRO A 183 -1.55 -19.18 14.25
N ALA A 184 -0.43 -19.64 13.71
CA ALA A 184 0.90 -19.29 14.22
C ALA A 184 1.29 -17.82 13.98
N ASN A 185 0.63 -17.14 13.06
CA ASN A 185 0.85 -15.73 12.75
C ASN A 185 -0.21 -14.81 13.38
N LYS A 186 -1.25 -15.39 13.98
CA LYS A 186 -2.32 -14.62 14.60
C LYS A 186 -1.85 -14.07 15.93
N GLY A 187 -2.23 -12.84 16.22
CA GLY A 187 -1.96 -12.19 17.51
C GLY A 187 -3.13 -11.33 17.95
N ASP A 188 -2.93 -10.63 19.06
CA ASP A 188 -3.93 -9.74 19.64
C ASP A 188 -3.65 -8.28 19.27
N ILE A 189 -4.71 -7.54 18.95
CA ILE A 189 -4.62 -6.10 18.75
C ILE A 189 -4.56 -5.46 20.15
N THR A 190 -3.35 -5.36 20.70
CA THR A 190 -3.12 -4.67 21.98
C THR A 190 -3.15 -3.15 21.79
N PRO A 191 -3.34 -2.36 22.87
CA PRO A 191 -3.20 -0.90 22.79
C PRO A 191 -1.85 -0.45 22.23
N GLU A 192 -0.75 -1.12 22.59
CA GLU A 192 0.60 -0.81 22.13
C GLU A 192 0.73 -1.04 20.63
N PHE A 193 0.20 -2.17 20.14
CA PHE A 193 0.13 -2.43 18.70
C PHE A 193 -0.72 -1.38 18.00
N ALA A 194 -1.87 -0.99 18.57
CA ALA A 194 -2.74 0.01 17.99
C ALA A 194 -2.05 1.37 17.85
N GLN A 195 -1.26 1.77 18.86
CA GLN A 195 -0.45 2.99 18.82
C GLN A 195 0.66 2.90 17.76
N ALA A 196 1.37 1.76 17.68
CA ALA A 196 2.38 1.55 16.65
C ALA A 196 1.77 1.59 15.24
N ALA A 197 0.63 0.94 15.03
CA ALA A 197 -0.09 0.94 13.76
C ALA A 197 -0.63 2.34 13.41
N ALA A 198 -1.16 3.08 14.38
CA ALA A 198 -1.54 4.48 14.18
C ALA A 198 -0.32 5.32 13.74
N GLN A 199 0.85 5.13 14.35
CA GLN A 199 2.07 5.82 13.92
C GLN A 199 2.49 5.43 12.49
N TRP A 200 2.34 4.17 12.08
CA TRP A 200 2.58 3.76 10.68
C TRP A 200 1.63 4.49 9.73
N VAL A 201 0.33 4.52 10.04
CA VAL A 201 -0.67 5.22 9.23
C VAL A 201 -0.38 6.71 9.17
N ARG A 202 -0.02 7.34 10.29
CA ARG A 202 0.36 8.76 10.39
C ARG A 202 1.56 9.09 9.50
N SER A 203 2.59 8.25 9.54
CA SER A 203 3.86 8.47 8.84
C SER A 203 3.79 8.13 7.35
N ALA A 204 2.82 7.29 6.96
CA ALA A 204 2.60 6.81 5.60
C ALA A 204 2.63 7.97 4.58
N ASN A 205 3.63 7.96 3.71
CA ASN A 205 3.95 9.06 2.79
C ASN A 205 3.79 8.72 1.30
N GLN A 206 3.27 7.53 0.98
CA GLN A 206 2.95 7.16 -0.39
C GLN A 206 1.67 7.86 -0.84
N LEU A 207 1.47 7.96 -2.16
CA LEU A 207 0.28 8.62 -2.71
C LEU A 207 -1.00 7.85 -2.38
N ILE A 208 -0.95 6.52 -2.45
CA ILE A 208 -2.05 5.62 -2.06
C ILE A 208 -1.57 4.73 -0.93
N ASN A 209 -2.17 4.88 0.25
CA ASN A 209 -1.96 3.99 1.39
C ASN A 209 -3.30 3.31 1.71
N ILE A 210 -3.34 1.99 1.65
CA ILE A 210 -4.50 1.17 1.98
C ILE A 210 -4.26 0.52 3.33
N ILE A 211 -5.15 0.78 4.29
CA ILE A 211 -5.05 0.32 5.66
C ILE A 211 -6.06 -0.82 5.86
N ASP A 212 -5.55 -2.02 6.12
CA ASP A 212 -6.35 -3.19 6.45
C ASP A 212 -6.54 -3.26 7.97
N VAL A 213 -7.79 -3.10 8.44
CA VAL A 213 -8.12 -3.11 9.88
C VAL A 213 -9.00 -4.29 10.25
N GLY A 214 -8.98 -4.64 11.54
CA GLY A 214 -9.85 -5.68 12.08
C GLY A 214 -11.34 -5.37 11.89
N GLY A 215 -12.19 -6.40 11.84
CA GLY A 215 -13.63 -6.25 11.61
C GLY A 215 -14.47 -5.80 12.80
N LYS A 216 -13.91 -5.03 13.76
CA LYS A 216 -14.60 -4.59 14.99
C LYS A 216 -14.50 -3.07 15.15
N MET A 217 -15.54 -2.43 15.67
CA MET A 217 -15.48 -1.02 16.10
C MET A 217 -14.94 -0.95 17.53
N SER A 218 -13.65 -1.26 17.72
CA SER A 218 -12.98 -1.21 19.03
C SER A 218 -12.14 0.04 19.20
N ASP A 219 -11.79 0.38 20.45
CA ASP A 219 -10.92 1.52 20.79
C ASP A 219 -9.56 1.47 20.08
N GLN A 220 -9.02 0.26 19.89
CA GLN A 220 -7.78 0.04 19.15
C GLN A 220 -7.94 0.40 17.66
N ASN A 221 -9.02 -0.07 17.03
CA ASN A 221 -9.29 0.30 15.64
C ASN A 221 -9.62 1.77 15.49
N GLN A 222 -10.31 2.38 16.46
CA GLN A 222 -10.52 3.83 16.51
C GLN A 222 -9.19 4.59 16.54
N THR A 223 -8.23 4.15 17.36
CA THR A 223 -6.88 4.73 17.45
C THR A 223 -6.15 4.67 16.10
N ILE A 224 -6.19 3.52 15.42
CA ILE A 224 -5.53 3.33 14.12
C ILE A 224 -6.23 4.16 13.02
N MET A 225 -7.56 4.09 12.97
CA MET A 225 -8.37 4.70 11.92
C MET A 225 -8.40 6.23 12.01
N ALA A 226 -8.21 6.82 13.20
CA ALA A 226 -8.16 8.27 13.39
C ALA A 226 -7.03 8.96 12.60
N GLU A 227 -5.97 8.22 12.23
CA GLU A 227 -4.85 8.74 11.44
C GLU A 227 -5.07 8.66 9.92
N ALA A 228 -6.17 8.03 9.50
CA ALA A 228 -6.55 7.90 8.10
C ALA A 228 -7.32 9.13 7.60
N THR A 229 -7.67 9.12 6.32
CA THR A 229 -8.33 10.25 5.64
C THR A 229 -9.66 9.85 5.00
N HIS A 230 -9.73 8.62 4.50
CA HIS A 230 -10.87 8.09 3.78
C HIS A 230 -11.22 6.68 4.27
N ALA A 231 -12.46 6.26 4.04
CA ALA A 231 -12.94 4.93 4.38
C ALA A 231 -13.69 4.28 3.21
N VAL A 232 -13.46 2.98 3.04
CA VAL A 232 -14.25 2.07 2.20
C VAL A 232 -14.88 1.04 3.13
N ILE A 233 -16.20 1.00 3.15
CA ILE A 233 -16.96 0.11 4.02
C ILE A 233 -17.39 -1.10 3.20
N LEU A 234 -17.05 -2.30 3.68
CA LEU A 234 -17.46 -3.57 3.08
C LEU A 234 -18.20 -4.42 4.12
N ALA A 235 -19.45 -4.76 3.85
CA ALA A 235 -20.28 -5.57 4.76
C ALA A 235 -20.97 -6.73 4.04
N GLY A 236 -20.96 -7.92 4.65
CA GLY A 236 -21.74 -9.08 4.18
C GLY A 236 -23.22 -9.03 4.58
N ASN A 237 -23.59 -8.09 5.45
CA ASN A 237 -24.97 -7.75 5.77
C ASN A 237 -25.14 -6.23 5.59
N PRO A 238 -25.97 -5.76 4.64
CA PRO A 238 -26.10 -4.33 4.34
C PRO A 238 -26.67 -3.53 5.52
N THR A 239 -27.38 -4.15 6.47
CA THR A 239 -27.90 -3.47 7.66
C THR A 239 -26.80 -2.97 8.59
N GLN A 240 -25.57 -3.46 8.43
CA GLN A 240 -24.41 -3.04 9.22
C GLN A 240 -23.65 -1.86 8.59
N ILE A 241 -23.96 -1.49 7.34
CA ILE A 241 -23.28 -0.37 6.68
C ILE A 241 -23.53 0.97 7.42
N PRO A 242 -24.77 1.29 7.86
CA PRO A 242 -25.04 2.57 8.54
C PRO A 242 -24.24 2.77 9.83
N GLU A 243 -24.08 1.73 10.67
CA GLU A 243 -23.30 1.83 11.92
C GLU A 243 -21.81 2.10 11.64
N TRP A 244 -21.23 1.41 10.64
CA TRP A 244 -19.84 1.61 10.23
C TRP A 244 -19.63 2.97 9.58
N THR A 245 -20.63 3.47 8.85
CA THR A 245 -20.60 4.81 8.25
C THR A 245 -20.54 5.88 9.33
N LYS A 246 -21.42 5.79 10.33
CA LYS A 246 -21.42 6.69 11.49
C LYS A 246 -20.10 6.61 12.26
N PHE A 247 -19.56 5.40 12.46
CA PHE A 247 -18.26 5.23 13.11
C PHE A 247 -17.14 5.95 12.36
N CYS A 248 -17.05 5.80 11.03
CA CYS A 248 -16.04 6.48 10.22
C CYS A 248 -16.21 8.01 10.24
N GLN A 249 -17.46 8.51 10.14
CA GLN A 249 -17.77 9.94 10.18
C GLN A 249 -17.40 10.56 11.53
N ASN A 250 -17.64 9.88 12.65
CA ASN A 250 -17.25 10.34 13.98
C ASN A 250 -15.72 10.48 14.13
N LEU A 251 -14.94 9.75 13.33
CA LEU A 251 -13.48 9.87 13.26
C LEU A 251 -13.01 10.92 12.26
N GLY A 252 -13.93 11.64 11.60
CA GLY A 252 -13.62 12.63 10.57
C GLY A 252 -13.20 12.01 9.23
N LEU A 253 -13.42 10.71 9.02
CA LEU A 253 -13.06 10.04 7.76
C LEU A 253 -14.08 10.33 6.67
N LYS A 254 -13.58 10.62 5.46
CA LYS A 254 -14.41 10.73 4.26
C LYS A 254 -14.78 9.33 3.77
N VAL A 255 -16.04 8.93 3.95
CA VAL A 255 -16.53 7.66 3.40
C VAL A 255 -16.71 7.82 1.89
N ILE A 256 -15.88 7.10 1.12
CA ILE A 256 -15.86 7.19 -0.36
C ILE A 256 -16.54 6.01 -1.03
N ALA A 257 -16.75 4.92 -0.28
CA ALA A 257 -17.49 3.78 -0.79
C ALA A 257 -18.23 2.99 0.29
N GLU A 258 -19.45 2.54 -0.06
CA GLU A 258 -20.26 1.57 0.69
C GLU A 258 -20.55 0.35 -0.20
N ILE A 259 -20.02 -0.79 0.19
CA ILE A 259 -20.03 -1.99 -0.64
C ILE A 259 -20.69 -3.14 0.13
N TYR A 260 -21.73 -3.72 -0.46
CA TYR A 260 -22.32 -4.97 -0.03
C TYR A 260 -21.53 -6.16 -0.61
N SER A 261 -20.94 -6.98 0.25
CA SER A 261 -20.30 -8.23 -0.16
C SER A 261 -21.36 -9.32 -0.25
N ASP A 262 -21.91 -9.54 -1.44
CA ASP A 262 -22.94 -10.53 -1.69
C ASP A 262 -22.33 -11.90 -1.98
N TYR A 263 -22.24 -12.77 -0.97
CA TYR A 263 -21.69 -14.12 -1.16
C TYR A 263 -22.62 -15.04 -1.98
N GLN A 264 -23.87 -14.68 -2.22
CA GLN A 264 -24.82 -15.46 -3.03
C GLN A 264 -25.08 -14.82 -4.40
N GLY A 265 -24.61 -13.58 -4.60
CA GLY A 265 -24.76 -12.84 -5.83
C GLY A 265 -24.01 -13.48 -7.01
N THR A 266 -24.43 -13.12 -8.21
CA THR A 266 -23.87 -13.62 -9.47
C THR A 266 -23.22 -12.54 -10.33
N ARG A 267 -23.35 -11.27 -9.93
CA ARG A 267 -22.79 -10.10 -10.62
C ARG A 267 -22.50 -8.96 -9.65
N ASP A 268 -21.56 -8.10 -10.03
CA ASP A 268 -21.34 -6.83 -9.34
C ASP A 268 -22.41 -5.83 -9.76
N GLU A 269 -22.78 -4.94 -8.84
CA GLU A 269 -23.64 -3.80 -9.13
C GLU A 269 -22.93 -2.52 -8.70
N ILE A 270 -22.92 -1.49 -9.56
CA ILE A 270 -22.22 -0.24 -9.31
C ILE A 270 -23.21 0.92 -9.47
N THR A 271 -23.25 1.78 -8.47
CA THR A 271 -24.01 3.03 -8.48
C THR A 271 -23.08 4.16 -8.04
N PHE A 272 -22.92 5.17 -8.88
CA PHE A 272 -22.27 6.41 -8.50
C PHE A 272 -23.33 7.40 -8.03
N GLN A 273 -23.28 7.83 -6.78
CA GLN A 273 -24.16 8.90 -6.29
C GLN A 273 -23.43 10.23 -6.43
N LYS A 274 -24.04 11.16 -7.17
CA LYS A 274 -23.58 12.55 -7.29
C LYS A 274 -24.02 13.41 -6.09
N ASP A 275 -25.08 13.00 -5.39
CA ASP A 275 -25.77 13.78 -4.36
C ASP A 275 -25.66 13.14 -2.96
N TRP A 276 -24.46 12.79 -2.50
CA TRP A 276 -24.30 12.23 -1.15
C TRP A 276 -24.43 13.32 -0.07
N VAL A 277 -25.50 13.26 0.71
CA VAL A 277 -25.87 14.22 1.77
C VAL A 277 -25.29 13.79 3.13
N GLY A 278 -23.97 13.61 3.20
CA GLY A 278 -23.22 13.56 4.46
C GLY A 278 -22.38 14.83 4.60
N PHE A 279 -22.04 15.23 5.83
CA PHE A 279 -21.39 16.53 6.13
C PHE A 279 -20.06 16.68 5.37
N ILE A 280 -20.14 17.28 4.19
CA ILE A 280 -19.01 17.65 3.33
C ILE A 280 -19.00 19.19 3.34
N PRO A 281 -17.92 19.84 3.82
CA PRO A 281 -17.77 21.29 3.66
C PRO A 281 -17.93 21.67 2.19
N GLU A 282 -18.57 22.81 1.89
CA GLU A 282 -18.97 23.28 0.55
C GLU A 282 -17.86 23.30 -0.52
N THR A 283 -16.60 23.04 -0.16
CA THR A 283 -15.45 22.96 -1.06
C THR A 283 -15.15 21.56 -1.64
N ALA A 284 -15.90 20.50 -1.27
CA ALA A 284 -15.59 19.12 -1.64
C ALA A 284 -16.62 18.45 -2.59
N PHE A 285 -17.16 19.23 -3.54
CA PHE A 285 -18.26 18.84 -4.44
C PHE A 285 -17.93 17.85 -5.58
N ASP A 286 -16.70 17.34 -5.76
CA ASP A 286 -16.34 16.69 -7.04
C ASP A 286 -15.96 15.19 -7.01
N PHE A 287 -16.15 14.48 -5.89
CA PHE A 287 -15.83 13.04 -5.83
C PHE A 287 -17.09 12.16 -5.78
N PRO A 288 -17.28 11.25 -6.75
CA PRO A 288 -18.46 10.41 -6.78
C PRO A 288 -18.40 9.41 -5.64
N PHE A 289 -19.45 9.39 -4.82
CA PHE A 289 -19.64 8.37 -3.79
C PHE A 289 -19.97 7.03 -4.47
N LEU A 290 -19.15 6.01 -4.21
CA LEU A 290 -19.29 4.70 -4.83
C LEU A 290 -20.16 3.78 -3.97
N LYS A 291 -21.29 3.33 -4.48
CA LYS A 291 -22.18 2.38 -3.79
C LYS A 291 -22.44 1.16 -4.66
N GLY A 292 -22.65 0.01 -4.05
CA GLY A 292 -23.13 -1.16 -4.77
C GLY A 292 -22.75 -2.47 -4.12
N SER A 293 -22.55 -3.51 -4.92
CA SER A 293 -22.21 -4.86 -4.45
C SER A 293 -21.03 -5.46 -5.19
N ILE A 294 -20.28 -6.29 -4.47
CA ILE A 294 -19.33 -7.24 -5.05
C ILE A 294 -19.88 -8.63 -4.80
N HIS A 295 -20.02 -9.42 -5.85
CA HIS A 295 -20.46 -10.79 -5.69
C HIS A 295 -19.30 -11.74 -5.36
N TYR A 296 -19.60 -12.76 -4.56
CA TYR A 296 -18.82 -13.97 -4.36
C TYR A 296 -17.31 -13.74 -4.12
N LEU A 297 -16.97 -12.98 -3.07
CA LEU A 297 -15.57 -12.77 -2.66
C LEU A 297 -14.98 -14.01 -1.96
N LYS A 298 -14.60 -15.02 -2.74
CA LYS A 298 -13.91 -16.23 -2.27
C LYS A 298 -12.38 -16.07 -2.22
N ARG A 299 -11.76 -16.59 -1.17
CA ARG A 299 -10.29 -16.54 -1.04
C ARG A 299 -9.60 -17.34 -2.15
N GLY A 300 -8.44 -16.86 -2.58
CA GLY A 300 -7.63 -17.49 -3.62
C GLY A 300 -8.04 -17.19 -5.07
N GLU A 301 -9.16 -16.47 -5.29
CA GLU A 301 -9.54 -16.00 -6.62
C GLU A 301 -8.98 -14.60 -6.91
N ASP A 302 -8.71 -14.32 -8.19
CA ASP A 302 -8.33 -12.98 -8.64
C ASP A 302 -9.57 -12.16 -8.96
N PHE A 303 -9.72 -11.04 -8.27
CA PHE A 303 -10.84 -10.12 -8.41
C PHE A 303 -10.45 -8.77 -9.03
N SER A 304 -9.21 -8.62 -9.49
CA SER A 304 -8.68 -7.35 -10.00
C SER A 304 -9.47 -6.74 -11.17
N ASN A 305 -10.08 -7.61 -11.99
CA ASN A 305 -10.88 -7.22 -13.15
C ASN A 305 -12.39 -7.10 -12.83
N ARG A 306 -12.80 -7.26 -11.56
CA ARG A 306 -14.21 -7.14 -11.16
C ARG A 306 -14.68 -5.69 -11.34
N PRO A 307 -15.85 -5.44 -11.94
CA PRO A 307 -16.33 -4.09 -12.21
C PRO A 307 -16.25 -3.15 -11.00
N MET A 308 -16.70 -3.59 -9.82
CA MET A 308 -16.70 -2.74 -8.61
C MET A 308 -15.28 -2.49 -8.10
N ILE A 309 -14.38 -3.46 -8.19
CA ILE A 309 -12.97 -3.30 -7.79
C ILE A 309 -12.24 -2.36 -8.74
N THR A 310 -12.46 -2.48 -10.05
CA THR A 310 -11.91 -1.57 -11.05
C THR A 310 -12.45 -0.15 -10.86
N ALA A 311 -13.74 0.03 -10.55
CA ALA A 311 -14.32 1.33 -10.25
C ALA A 311 -13.67 1.96 -9.00
N LEU A 312 -13.51 1.18 -7.93
CA LEU A 312 -12.84 1.64 -6.71
C LEU A 312 -11.36 1.97 -6.96
N ALA A 313 -10.63 1.15 -7.71
CA ALA A 313 -9.23 1.41 -8.06
C ALA A 313 -9.06 2.74 -8.81
N ASN A 314 -9.92 3.00 -9.80
CA ASN A 314 -9.91 4.27 -10.53
C ASN A 314 -10.25 5.47 -9.64
N LEU A 315 -11.20 5.31 -8.71
CA LEU A 315 -11.53 6.35 -7.73
C LEU A 315 -10.30 6.70 -6.86
N LEU A 316 -9.60 5.69 -6.33
CA LEU A 316 -8.40 5.91 -5.51
C LEU A 316 -7.28 6.60 -6.30
N VAL A 317 -7.04 6.20 -7.55
CA VAL A 317 -6.04 6.86 -8.41
C VAL A 317 -6.43 8.29 -8.75
N LYS A 318 -7.72 8.58 -8.95
CA LYS A 318 -8.20 9.95 -9.19
C LYS A 318 -7.98 10.83 -7.96
N LEU A 319 -8.24 10.31 -6.77
CA LEU A 319 -8.07 11.03 -5.50
C LEU A 319 -6.62 11.46 -5.20
N THR A 320 -5.61 10.89 -5.85
CA THR A 320 -4.22 11.35 -5.65
C THR A 320 -3.86 12.60 -6.44
N LYS A 321 -4.72 13.04 -7.37
CA LYS A 321 -4.45 14.16 -8.28
C LYS A 321 -5.02 15.50 -7.80
N PHE A 322 -5.65 15.53 -6.62
CA PHE A 322 -6.34 16.67 -6.01
C PHE A 322 -6.14 16.60 -4.50
#